data_AF-A0A957N9T7-F1
#
_entry.id   AF-A0A957N9T7-F1
#
_cell.length_a   1.000
_cell.length_b   1.000
_cell.length_c   1.000
_cell.angle_alpha   90.00
_cell.angle_beta   90.00
_cell.angle_gamma   90.00
#
_symmetry.space_group_name_H-M   'P 1'
#
loop_
_entity.id
_entity.type
_entity.pdbx_description
1 polymer ?
#
loop_
_entity_poly.entity_id
_entity_poly.type
_entity_poly.pdbx_seq_one_letter_code
_entity_poly.pdbx_strand_id
1 'polypeptide(L)'
;RNVFEFARPRVVILTTPNVEYNVRFEGLEAGRFRHPDHRFEWTRALFSAWAERVGERFGYRHRLLPIGAEDAEVGPPTQMAVFERWS
;
A
#
# COMPACT_ATOMS: atom_id res chain seq x y z
N ARG A 1 8.29 -4.37 -18.71
CA ARG A 1 8.30 -2.88 -18.61
C ARG A 1 7.59 -2.49 -17.33
N ASN A 2 8.14 -1.59 -16.52
CA ASN A 2 7.57 -1.20 -15.22
C ASN A 2 7.25 0.32 -15.20
N VAL A 3 6.40 0.73 -14.25
CA VAL A 3 5.91 2.12 -14.13
C VAL A 3 7.04 3.09 -13.73
N PHE A 4 7.87 2.71 -12.76
CA PHE A 4 8.84 3.62 -12.13
C PHE A 4 10.12 3.85 -12.95
N GLU A 5 10.51 2.90 -13.78
CA GLU A 5 11.74 2.92 -14.60
C GLU A 5 11.47 3.28 -16.06
N PHE A 6 10.39 2.76 -16.65
CA PHE A 6 10.14 2.94 -18.09
C PHE A 6 9.16 4.08 -18.35
N ALA A 7 7.97 4.04 -17.73
CA ALA A 7 6.98 5.09 -17.93
C ALA A 7 7.39 6.40 -17.24
N ARG A 8 8.07 6.30 -16.09
CA ARG A 8 8.60 7.42 -15.29
C ARG A 8 7.64 8.61 -15.20
N PRO A 9 6.40 8.45 -14.70
CA PRO A 9 5.50 9.59 -14.55
C PRO A 9 6.02 10.57 -13.47
N ARG A 10 5.53 11.81 -13.48
CA ARG A 10 5.86 12.79 -12.42
C ARG A 10 5.33 12.36 -11.06
N VAL A 11 4.14 11.75 -11.05
CA VAL A 11 3.44 11.29 -9.85
C VAL A 11 2.90 9.88 -10.07
N VAL A 12 3.03 9.00 -9.06
CA VAL A 12 2.34 7.71 -8.99
C VAL A 12 1.54 7.68 -7.69
N ILE A 13 0.26 7.32 -7.78
CA ILE A 13 -0.57 7.04 -6.60
C ILE A 13 -0.86 5.55 -6.63
N LEU A 14 -0.41 4.83 -5.61
CA LEU A 14 -0.68 3.41 -5.45
C LEU A 14 -1.51 3.18 -4.20
N THR A 15 -2.55 2.36 -4.32
CA THR A 15 -3.36 1.93 -3.19
C THR A 15 -3.35 0.41 -3.08
N THR A 16 -3.46 -0.11 -1.86
CA THR A 16 -3.52 -1.54 -1.59
C THR A 16 -4.25 -1.79 -0.27
N PRO A 17 -4.97 -2.93 -0.11
CA PRO A 17 -5.54 -3.29 1.18
C PRO A 17 -4.49 -3.40 2.28
N ASN A 18 -4.89 -3.13 3.52
CA ASN A 18 -4.11 -3.40 4.72
C ASN A 18 -4.56 -4.73 5.35
N VAL A 19 -3.74 -5.78 5.25
CA VAL A 19 -4.11 -7.11 5.77
C VAL A 19 -4.37 -7.08 7.29
N GLU A 20 -3.72 -6.18 8.02
CA GLU A 20 -3.88 -6.07 9.48
C GLU A 20 -5.32 -5.69 9.85
N TYR A 21 -6.00 -4.92 9.01
CA TYR A 21 -7.36 -4.48 9.26
C TYR A 21 -8.42 -5.56 8.95
N ASN A 22 -8.04 -6.68 8.34
CA ASN A 22 -8.98 -7.75 7.97
C ASN A 22 -9.77 -8.28 9.17
N VAL A 23 -9.16 -8.29 10.36
CA VAL A 23 -9.80 -8.71 11.61
C VAL A 23 -11.00 -7.85 12.01
N ARG A 24 -11.18 -6.67 11.39
CA ARG A 24 -12.29 -5.75 11.66
C ARG A 24 -13.45 -5.87 10.66
N PHE A 25 -13.32 -6.73 9.65
CA PHE A 25 -14.43 -7.06 8.75
C PHE A 25 -15.27 -8.19 9.35
N GLU A 26 -16.53 -7.89 9.66
CA GLU A 26 -17.50 -8.89 10.11
C GLU A 26 -17.69 -9.99 9.05
N GLY A 27 -17.68 -11.25 9.48
CA GLY A 27 -17.85 -12.41 8.59
C GLY A 27 -16.61 -12.83 7.80
N LEU A 28 -15.46 -12.17 7.99
CA LEU A 28 -14.19 -12.62 7.42
C LEU A 28 -13.52 -13.64 8.36
N GLU A 29 -13.44 -14.91 7.94
CA GLU A 29 -12.69 -15.92 8.67
C GLU A 29 -11.21 -15.52 8.82
N ALA A 30 -10.63 -15.77 9.99
CA ALA A 30 -9.22 -15.48 10.26
C ALA A 30 -8.32 -16.12 9.19
N GLY A 31 -7.48 -15.30 8.55
CA GLY A 31 -6.57 -15.74 7.50
C GLY A 31 -7.14 -15.71 6.07
N ARG A 32 -8.39 -15.26 5.85
CA ARG A 32 -8.92 -15.03 4.49
C ARG A 32 -8.68 -13.61 4.00
N PHE A 33 -8.59 -13.47 2.68
CA PHE A 33 -8.56 -12.19 1.99
C PHE A 33 -9.94 -11.58 1.91
N ARG A 34 -10.01 -10.24 1.88
CA ARG A 34 -11.28 -9.51 1.74
C ARG A 34 -11.99 -9.76 0.43
N HIS A 35 -11.23 -10.12 -0.61
CA HIS A 35 -11.76 -10.51 -1.90
C HIS A 35 -11.12 -11.82 -2.34
N PRO A 36 -11.88 -12.78 -2.88
CA PRO A 36 -11.36 -14.09 -3.30
C PRO A 36 -10.26 -13.99 -4.37
N ASP A 37 -10.20 -12.88 -5.12
CA ASP A 37 -9.20 -12.64 -6.16
C ASP A 37 -7.89 -12.01 -5.67
N HIS A 38 -7.79 -11.66 -4.38
CA HIS A 38 -6.53 -11.14 -3.85
C HIS A 38 -5.48 -12.24 -3.76
N ARG A 39 -4.33 -12.00 -4.40
CA ARG A 39 -3.20 -12.95 -4.42
C ARG A 39 -2.22 -12.72 -3.27
N PHE A 40 -2.26 -11.54 -2.65
CA PHE A 40 -1.55 -11.16 -1.43
C PHE A 40 -2.13 -9.85 -0.89
N GLU A 41 -1.97 -9.59 0.41
CA GLU A 41 -2.25 -8.29 1.04
C GLU A 41 -1.08 -7.95 1.96
N TRP A 42 -0.63 -6.69 1.95
CA TRP A 42 0.53 -6.27 2.75
C TRP A 42 0.12 -5.75 4.12
N THR A 43 0.97 -6.00 5.11
CA THR A 43 1.00 -5.26 6.37
C THR A 43 1.46 -3.82 6.14
N ARG A 44 1.25 -2.93 7.11
CA ARG A 44 1.74 -1.54 7.03
C ARG A 44 3.26 -1.49 6.91
N ALA A 45 3.95 -2.32 7.67
CA ALA A 45 5.41 -2.41 7.64
C ALA A 45 5.94 -2.90 6.28
N LEU A 46 5.34 -3.95 5.71
CA LEU A 46 5.75 -4.48 4.40
C LEU A 46 5.53 -3.47 3.28
N PHE A 47 4.39 -2.78 3.30
CA PHE A 47 4.07 -1.76 2.31
C PHE A 47 5.03 -0.55 2.41
N SER A 48 5.30 -0.08 3.63
CA SER A 48 6.24 1.01 3.88
C SER A 48 7.64 0.67 3.36
N ALA A 49 8.17 -0.49 3.74
CA ALA A 49 9.50 -0.92 3.31
C ALA A 49 9.57 -1.14 1.79
N TRP A 50 8.50 -1.59 1.16
CA TRP A 50 8.43 -1.70 -0.30
C TRP A 50 8.46 -0.32 -0.97
N ALA A 51 7.66 0.64 -0.48
CA ALA A 51 7.61 1.99 -1.02
C ALA A 51 8.96 2.71 -0.89
N GLU A 52 9.65 2.54 0.23
CA GLU A 52 11.01 3.05 0.45
C GLU A 52 11.99 2.54 -0.60
N ARG A 53 12.07 1.22 -0.80
CA ARG A 53 12.95 0.62 -1.83
C ARG A 53 12.63 1.10 -3.24
N VAL A 54 11.36 1.35 -3.56
CA VAL A 54 10.96 1.92 -4.86
C VAL A 54 11.47 3.35 -4.98
N GLY A 55 11.31 4.16 -3.95
CA GLY A 55 11.79 5.54 -3.91
C GLY A 55 13.31 5.64 -4.10
N GLU A 56 14.07 4.88 -3.33
CA GLU A 56 15.53 4.82 -3.39
C GLU A 56 16.04 4.35 -4.76
N ARG A 57 15.43 3.29 -5.31
CA ARG A 57 15.92 2.69 -6.55
C ARG A 57 15.62 3.54 -7.79
N PHE A 58 14.48 4.23 -7.81
CA PHE A 58 13.98 4.89 -9.03
C PHE A 58 13.92 6.42 -8.95
N GLY A 59 14.39 7.02 -7.85
CA GLY A 59 14.46 8.47 -7.69
C GLY A 59 13.11 9.12 -7.44
N TYR A 60 12.32 8.57 -6.51
CA TYR A 60 11.06 9.16 -6.07
C TYR A 60 11.09 9.46 -4.58
N ARG A 61 10.57 10.64 -4.19
CA ARG A 61 10.05 10.83 -2.84
C ARG A 61 8.76 10.04 -2.71
N HIS A 62 8.47 9.54 -1.52
CA HIS A 62 7.17 8.96 -1.24
C HIS A 62 6.61 9.45 0.08
N ARG A 63 5.28 9.46 0.19
CA ARG A 63 4.54 9.67 1.43
C ARG A 63 3.44 8.62 1.54
N LEU A 64 3.27 8.08 2.75
CA LEU A 64 2.23 7.10 3.06
C LEU A 64 1.00 7.82 3.62
N LEU A 65 -0.19 7.43 3.16
CA LEU A 65 -1.45 8.01 3.60
C LEU A 65 -2.48 6.92 3.87
N PRO A 66 -3.38 7.13 4.84
CA PRO A 66 -4.52 6.26 5.08
C PRO A 66 -5.63 6.50 4.05
N ILE A 67 -6.43 5.47 3.79
CA ILE A 67 -7.76 5.61 3.18
C ILE A 67 -8.77 4.83 4.03
N GLY A 68 -9.83 5.50 4.46
CA GLY A 68 -10.88 4.96 5.30
C GLY A 68 -10.68 5.26 6.79
N ALA A 69 -11.59 4.75 7.62
CA ALA A 69 -11.54 4.94 9.07
C ALA A 69 -10.30 4.27 9.65
N GLU A 70 -9.48 5.04 10.36
CA GLU A 70 -8.32 4.50 11.07
C GLU A 70 -8.77 3.80 12.35
N ASP A 71 -8.23 2.59 12.52
CA ASP A 71 -8.23 1.91 13.80
C ASP A 71 -6.91 2.10 14.54
N ALA A 72 -6.96 2.28 15.84
CA ALA A 72 -5.79 2.54 16.68
C ALA A 72 -4.77 1.39 16.67
N GLU A 73 -5.20 0.15 16.56
CA GLU A 73 -4.32 -1.03 16.60
C GLU A 73 -3.86 -1.40 15.19
N VAL A 74 -4.80 -1.49 14.25
CA VAL A 74 -4.54 -2.09 12.93
C VAL A 74 -4.45 -1.09 11.79
N GLY A 75 -4.64 0.21 12.06
CA GLY A 75 -4.50 1.29 11.08
C GLY A 75 -5.72 1.43 10.15
N PRO A 76 -5.55 1.94 8.91
CA PRO A 76 -6.66 2.09 7.97
C PRO A 76 -6.97 0.78 7.23
N PRO A 77 -8.19 0.61 6.67
CA PRO A 77 -8.51 -0.54 5.83
C PRO A 77 -7.70 -0.56 4.53
N THR A 78 -7.34 0.60 4.00
CA THR A 78 -6.57 0.73 2.76
C THR A 78 -5.38 1.66 2.97
N GLN A 79 -4.26 1.29 2.35
CA GLN A 79 -2.99 2.01 2.39
C GLN A 79 -2.77 2.73 1.06
N MET A 80 -2.17 3.92 1.10
CA MET A 80 -1.78 4.66 -0.09
C MET A 80 -0.30 5.06 0.00
N ALA A 81 0.41 4.97 -1.11
CA ALA A 81 1.70 5.62 -1.31
C ALA A 81 1.58 6.60 -2.48
N VAL A 82 1.94 7.86 -2.22
CA VAL A 82 2.07 8.89 -3.26
C VAL A 82 3.56 9.06 -3.52
N PHE A 83 3.98 8.74 -4.73
CA PHE A 83 5.36 8.90 -5.20
C PHE A 83 5.46 10.13 -6.07
N GLU A 84 6.46 10.97 -5.82
CA GLU A 84 6.78 12.14 -6.63
C GLU A 84 8.22 12.06 -7.10
N ARG A 85 8.41 12.12 -8.42
CA ARG A 85 9.74 11.98 -9.02
C ARG A 85 10.62 13.16 -8.59
N TRP A 86 11.79 12.85 -8.04
CA TRP A 86 12.81 13.86 -7.80
C TRP A 86 13.39 14.34 -9.13
N SER A 87 13.45 15.66 -9.30
CA SER A 87 14.04 16.33 -10.48
C SER A 87 15.53 16.06 -10.59
#